data_AF-W7Q3W7-F1
#
_entry.id   AF-W7Q3W7-F1
#
_cell.length_a   1.000
_cell.length_b   1.000
_cell.length_c   1.000
_cell.angle_alpha   90.00
_cell.angle_beta   90.00
_cell.angle_gamma   90.00
#
_symmetry.space_group_name_H-M   'P 1'
#
loop_
_entity.id
_entity.type
_entity.pdbx_description
1 polymer ?
#
loop_
_entity_poly.entity_id
_entity_poly.type
_entity_poly.pdbx_seq_one_letter_code
_entity_poly.pdbx_strand_id
1 'polypeptide(L)'
;MWELNRRTGMVTVFANPAKKSTAWQVAHQLPFHEFDCYLQSTPSHQGLPQFNLSMVHYRQEVHVALVGMFGATSSHVEQRAAWDMVQRYMDTSQPLPDVPVFEMYRELDPTTLSHDQRTGRPPRYWRDMDDETFAQKVHEHQDKLNAFYPG
;
A
#
# COMPACT_ATOMS: atom_id res chain seq x y z
N MET A 1 1.42 -0.58 -16.26
CA MET A 1 1.24 0.46 -15.22
C MET A 1 -0.12 0.25 -14.59
N TRP A 2 -0.32 0.63 -13.34
CA TRP A 2 -1.58 0.44 -12.63
C TRP A 2 -1.83 1.58 -11.64
N GLU A 3 -3.08 1.72 -11.20
CA GLU A 3 -3.52 2.71 -10.21
C GLU A 3 -4.53 2.06 -9.25
N LEU A 4 -4.40 2.38 -7.96
CA LEU A 4 -5.39 2.08 -6.93
C LEU A 4 -6.21 3.35 -6.68
N ASN A 5 -7.51 3.30 -6.96
CA ASN A 5 -8.39 4.44 -6.75
C ASN A 5 -9.27 4.21 -5.51
N ARG A 6 -8.84 4.81 -4.38
CA ARG A 6 -9.60 4.78 -3.12
C ARG A 6 -11.02 5.29 -3.28
N ARG A 7 -11.24 6.36 -4.04
CA ARG A 7 -12.55 7.03 -4.15
C ARG A 7 -13.60 6.15 -4.82
N THR A 8 -13.18 5.34 -5.80
CA THR A 8 -14.08 4.46 -6.53
C THR A 8 -13.99 3.00 -6.10
N GLY A 9 -12.99 2.63 -5.30
CA GLY A 9 -12.70 1.24 -4.94
C GLY A 9 -12.19 0.40 -6.10
N MET A 10 -11.67 1.02 -7.16
CA MET A 10 -11.27 0.35 -8.41
C MET A 10 -9.75 0.23 -8.54
N VAL A 11 -9.31 -0.87 -9.14
CA VAL A 11 -7.95 -1.08 -9.64
C VAL A 11 -7.98 -0.84 -11.14
N THR A 12 -7.22 0.14 -11.61
CA THR A 12 -7.06 0.43 -13.04
C THR A 12 -5.74 -0.13 -13.52
N VAL A 13 -5.75 -0.97 -14.54
CA VAL A 13 -4.56 -1.54 -15.19
C VAL A 13 -4.46 -0.97 -16.59
N PHE A 14 -3.35 -0.31 -16.88
CA PHE A 14 -3.10 0.32 -18.17
C PHE A 14 -2.37 -0.64 -19.10
N ALA A 15 -2.72 -0.58 -20.39
CA ALA A 15 -2.09 -1.32 -21.46
C ALA A 15 -0.57 -1.05 -21.51
N ASN A 16 0.18 -2.05 -21.97
CA ASN A 16 1.64 -2.01 -21.97
C ASN A 16 2.17 -0.82 -22.81
N PRO A 17 2.93 0.11 -22.21
CA PRO A 17 3.46 1.29 -22.92
C PRO A 17 4.51 0.94 -23.98
N ALA A 18 5.05 -0.29 -24.01
CA ALA A 18 5.97 -0.74 -25.05
C ALA A 18 5.35 -0.66 -26.46
N LYS A 19 4.02 -0.69 -26.57
CA LYS A 19 3.29 -0.31 -27.79
C LYS A 19 2.90 1.16 -27.67
N LYS A 20 3.64 2.05 -28.35
CA LYS A 20 3.39 3.50 -28.33
C LYS A 20 1.94 3.89 -28.68
N SER A 21 1.25 3.07 -29.48
CA SER A 21 -0.15 3.29 -29.88
C SER A 21 -1.18 3.03 -28.77
N THR A 22 -0.81 2.30 -27.72
CA THR A 22 -1.69 1.96 -26.59
C THR A 22 -1.18 2.50 -25.25
N ALA A 23 -0.15 3.35 -25.26
CA ALA A 23 0.35 3.99 -24.06
C ALA A 23 -0.81 4.75 -23.37
N TRP A 24 -0.95 4.56 -22.05
CA TRP A 24 -2.00 5.17 -21.22
C TRP A 24 -3.44 4.74 -21.49
N GLN A 25 -3.68 3.78 -22.38
CA GLN A 25 -5.02 3.19 -22.52
C GLN A 25 -5.34 2.29 -21.32
N VAL A 26 -6.55 2.38 -20.80
CA VAL A 26 -7.04 1.46 -19.76
C VAL A 26 -7.30 0.11 -20.40
N ALA A 27 -6.58 -0.92 -19.94
CA ALA A 27 -6.82 -2.30 -20.36
C ALA A 27 -7.91 -2.95 -19.51
N HIS A 28 -7.86 -2.74 -18.19
CA HIS A 28 -8.85 -3.24 -17.25
C HIS A 28 -9.14 -2.19 -16.18
N GLN A 29 -10.38 -2.15 -15.72
CA GLN A 29 -10.78 -1.42 -14.52
C GLN A 29 -11.73 -2.32 -13.73
N LEU A 30 -11.25 -2.84 -12.59
CA LEU A 30 -11.91 -3.90 -11.84
C LEU A 30 -12.00 -3.54 -10.35
N PRO A 31 -13.04 -3.97 -9.62
CA PRO A 31 -13.17 -3.69 -8.20
C PRO A 31 -12.02 -4.30 -7.38
N PHE A 32 -11.52 -3.59 -6.37
CA PHE A 32 -10.41 -4.05 -5.53
C PHE A 32 -10.72 -5.33 -4.76
N HIS A 33 -11.95 -5.49 -4.27
CA HIS A 33 -12.39 -6.68 -3.53
C HIS A 33 -12.46 -7.95 -4.38
N GLU A 34 -12.27 -7.84 -5.70
CA GLU A 34 -12.14 -8.98 -6.62
C GLU A 34 -10.67 -9.42 -6.82
N PHE A 35 -9.71 -8.76 -6.16
CA PHE A 35 -8.31 -9.15 -6.21
C PHE A 35 -7.91 -9.90 -4.95
N ASP A 36 -7.27 -11.05 -5.16
CA ASP A 36 -6.55 -11.78 -4.12
C ASP A 36 -5.10 -11.30 -4.08
N CYS A 37 -4.53 -11.19 -2.88
CA CYS A 37 -3.12 -10.84 -2.69
C CYS A 37 -2.26 -12.08 -2.49
N TYR A 38 -1.18 -12.18 -3.25
CA TYR A 38 -0.20 -13.25 -3.19
C TYR A 38 1.15 -12.72 -2.71
N LEU A 39 1.71 -13.37 -1.69
CA LEU A 39 3.10 -13.21 -1.30
C LEU A 39 3.98 -14.12 -2.15
N GLN A 40 4.80 -13.55 -3.00
CA GLN A 40 5.70 -14.28 -3.89
C GLN A 40 7.11 -14.31 -3.30
N SER A 41 7.75 -15.49 -3.30
CA SER A 41 9.15 -15.66 -2.93
C SER A 41 9.99 -15.90 -4.18
N THR A 42 10.99 -15.06 -4.39
CA THR A 42 11.94 -15.15 -5.50
C THR A 42 13.37 -15.08 -4.97
N PRO A 43 14.32 -15.83 -5.53
CA PRO A 43 15.72 -15.73 -5.10
C PRO A 43 16.32 -14.38 -5.52
N SER A 44 17.09 -13.78 -4.62
CA SER A 44 17.94 -12.63 -4.92
C SER A 44 19.10 -13.04 -5.86
N HIS A 45 19.87 -12.06 -6.34
CA HIS A 45 21.10 -12.34 -7.08
C HIS A 45 22.10 -13.21 -6.30
N GLN A 46 22.02 -13.21 -4.96
CA GLN A 46 22.84 -14.03 -4.07
C GLN A 46 22.16 -15.34 -3.65
N GLY A 47 20.98 -15.67 -4.21
CA GLY A 47 20.21 -16.87 -3.88
C GLY A 47 19.39 -16.80 -2.59
N LEU A 48 19.37 -15.66 -1.90
CA LEU A 48 18.58 -15.47 -0.67
C LEU A 48 17.11 -15.22 -0.99
N PRO A 49 16.14 -15.72 -0.19
CA PRO A 49 14.72 -15.42 -0.40
C PRO A 49 14.43 -13.91 -0.35
N GLN A 50 13.70 -13.43 -1.36
CA GLN A 50 13.08 -12.11 -1.37
C GLN A 50 11.58 -12.27 -1.56
N PHE A 51 10.84 -11.48 -0.79
CA PHE A 51 9.39 -11.46 -0.82
C PHE A 51 8.89 -10.19 -1.50
N ASN A 52 7.86 -10.33 -2.33
CA ASN A 52 7.11 -9.22 -2.91
C ASN A 52 5.61 -9.56 -2.98
N LEU A 53 4.77 -8.53 -3.05
CA LEU A 53 3.33 -8.69 -3.22
C LEU A 53 2.91 -8.57 -4.68
N SER A 54 1.90 -9.37 -5.03
CA SER A 54 1.14 -9.21 -6.27
C SER A 54 -0.35 -9.35 -5.99
N MET A 55 -1.17 -8.59 -6.71
CA MET A 55 -2.62 -8.77 -6.74
C MET A 55 -3.01 -9.50 -8.02
N VAL A 56 -3.90 -10.50 -7.89
CA VAL A 56 -4.42 -11.28 -9.02
C VAL A 56 -5.94 -11.24 -8.97
N HIS A 57 -6.57 -10.93 -10.09
CA HIS A 57 -8.01 -10.95 -10.17
C HIS A 57 -8.55 -12.39 -10.23
N TYR A 58 -9.52 -12.75 -9.39
CA TYR A 58 -10.01 -14.13 -9.24
C TYR A 58 -10.62 -14.76 -10.52
N ARG A 59 -11.06 -13.94 -11.48
CA ARG A 59 -11.74 -14.40 -12.73
C ARG A 59 -11.07 -13.97 -14.04
N GLN A 60 -10.23 -12.97 -14.01
CA GLN A 60 -9.67 -12.35 -15.23
C GLN A 60 -8.17 -12.52 -15.17
N GLU A 61 -7.52 -12.66 -16.31
CA GLU A 61 -6.05 -12.80 -16.42
C GLU A 61 -5.36 -11.44 -16.18
N VAL A 62 -5.63 -10.83 -15.03
CA VAL A 62 -5.12 -9.53 -14.61
C VAL A 62 -4.22 -9.73 -13.40
N HIS A 63 -2.95 -9.37 -13.57
CA HIS A 63 -1.92 -9.43 -12.55
C HIS A 63 -1.32 -8.02 -12.34
N VAL A 64 -1.20 -7.63 -11.08
CA VAL A 64 -0.66 -6.35 -10.65
C VAL A 64 0.48 -6.60 -9.68
N ALA A 65 1.72 -6.45 -10.16
CA ALA A 65 2.91 -6.51 -9.32
C ALA A 65 3.03 -5.23 -8.48
N LEU A 66 3.10 -5.38 -7.16
CA LEU A 66 3.27 -4.27 -6.21
C LEU A 66 4.74 -3.98 -5.86
N VAL A 67 5.68 -4.75 -6.42
CA VAL A 67 7.13 -4.56 -6.22
C VAL A 67 7.61 -3.15 -6.58
N GLY A 68 6.96 -2.46 -7.53
CA GLY A 68 7.29 -1.07 -7.86
C GLY A 68 6.91 -0.05 -6.77
N MET A 69 5.99 -0.41 -5.88
CA MET A 69 5.53 0.45 -4.77
C MET A 69 6.23 0.10 -3.44
N PHE A 70 6.39 -1.20 -3.15
CA PHE A 70 6.92 -1.67 -1.86
C PHE A 70 8.32 -2.28 -1.93
N GLY A 71 8.88 -2.45 -3.13
CA GLY A 71 10.13 -3.17 -3.32
C GLY A 71 10.01 -4.66 -3.01
N ALA A 72 11.14 -5.35 -3.16
CA ALA A 72 11.31 -6.71 -2.66
C ALA A 72 12.17 -6.65 -1.38
N THR A 73 11.82 -7.44 -0.37
CA THR A 73 12.48 -7.44 0.94
C THR A 73 12.73 -8.87 1.40
N SER A 74 13.73 -9.10 2.26
CA SER A 74 13.92 -10.38 2.94
C SER A 74 12.90 -10.60 4.06
N SER A 75 12.16 -9.56 4.46
CA SER A 75 11.18 -9.63 5.55
C SER A 75 9.76 -9.87 5.05
N HIS A 76 9.28 -11.09 5.19
CA HIS A 76 7.87 -11.42 4.94
C HIS A 76 6.88 -10.65 5.84
N VAL A 77 7.31 -10.19 7.03
CA VAL A 77 6.51 -9.34 7.93
C VAL A 77 6.26 -7.96 7.31
N GLU A 78 7.28 -7.35 6.72
CA GLU A 78 7.14 -6.05 6.04
C GLU A 78 6.16 -6.13 4.86
N GLN A 79 6.20 -7.22 4.08
CA GLN A 79 5.24 -7.41 2.99
C GLN A 79 3.80 -7.59 3.50
N ARG A 80 3.58 -8.26 4.63
CA ARG A 80 2.23 -8.35 5.23
C ARG A 80 1.74 -6.99 5.74
N ALA A 81 2.60 -6.20 6.36
CA ALA A 81 2.28 -4.84 6.77
C ALA A 81 1.96 -3.93 5.57
N ALA A 82 2.69 -4.08 4.46
CA ALA A 82 2.39 -3.38 3.22
C ALA A 82 1.01 -3.75 2.67
N TRP A 83 0.63 -5.02 2.72
CA TRP A 83 -0.72 -5.45 2.33
C TRP A 83 -1.81 -4.82 3.21
N ASP A 84 -1.64 -4.80 4.53
CA ASP A 84 -2.56 -4.10 5.44
C ASP A 84 -2.71 -2.61 5.10
N MET A 85 -1.59 -1.95 4.76
CA MET A 85 -1.60 -0.56 4.34
C MET A 85 -2.43 -0.37 3.06
N VAL A 86 -2.32 -1.29 2.09
CA VAL A 86 -3.11 -1.28 0.85
C VAL A 86 -4.58 -1.51 1.14
N GLN A 87 -4.93 -2.49 1.96
CA GLN A 87 -6.32 -2.77 2.35
C GLN A 87 -6.94 -1.55 3.03
N ARG A 88 -6.25 -0.96 4.01
CA ARG A 88 -6.69 0.27 4.69
C ARG A 88 -6.68 1.48 3.75
N TYR A 89 -5.83 1.46 2.72
CA TYR A 89 -5.84 2.50 1.69
C TYR A 89 -7.11 2.42 0.81
N MET A 90 -7.59 1.21 0.51
CA MET A 90 -8.75 1.02 -0.35
C MET A 90 -10.08 1.05 0.42
N ASP A 91 -10.07 0.86 1.73
CA ASP A 91 -11.25 0.97 2.59
C ASP A 91 -11.57 2.43 2.96
N THR A 92 -12.60 2.99 2.32
CA THR A 92 -13.08 4.37 2.58
C THR A 92 -13.82 4.53 3.90
N SER A 93 -14.22 3.43 4.56
CA SER A 93 -14.85 3.49 5.89
C SER A 93 -13.84 3.78 6.99
N GLN A 94 -12.54 3.58 6.70
CA GLN A 94 -11.43 3.85 7.60
C GLN A 94 -10.63 5.07 7.14
N PRO A 95 -9.97 5.79 8.07
CA PRO A 95 -9.07 6.88 7.70
C PRO A 95 -7.88 6.34 6.90
N LEU A 96 -7.27 7.21 6.09
CA LEU A 96 -6.00 6.97 5.41
C LEU A 96 -4.99 6.36 6.41
N PRO A 97 -4.15 5.42 5.95
CA PRO A 97 -3.00 4.98 6.74
C PRO A 97 -2.22 6.17 7.29
N ASP A 98 -1.90 6.16 8.59
CA ASP A 98 -1.17 7.26 9.20
C ASP A 98 0.33 7.11 8.94
N VAL A 99 0.76 7.56 7.77
CA VAL A 99 2.14 7.53 7.29
C VAL A 99 2.53 8.90 6.72
N PRO A 100 3.83 9.29 6.74
CA PRO A 100 4.26 10.62 6.30
C PRO A 100 3.80 10.99 4.89
N VAL A 101 3.82 10.04 3.95
CA VAL A 101 3.42 10.27 2.56
C VAL A 101 1.95 10.70 2.41
N PHE A 102 1.08 10.34 3.36
CA PHE A 102 -0.33 10.69 3.33
C PHE A 102 -0.68 11.97 4.09
N GLU A 103 0.25 12.58 4.82
CA GLU A 103 -0.03 13.74 5.67
C GLU A 103 -0.72 14.88 4.92
N MET A 104 -0.18 15.27 3.76
CA MET A 104 -0.75 16.35 2.94
C MET A 104 -2.13 16.04 2.33
N TYR A 105 -2.54 14.77 2.32
CA TYR A 105 -3.82 14.35 1.76
C TYR A 105 -4.88 14.08 2.83
N ARG A 106 -4.51 14.06 4.12
CA ARG A 106 -5.44 13.75 5.23
C ARG A 106 -6.63 14.70 5.30
N GLU A 107 -6.41 15.98 5.02
CA GLU A 107 -7.47 17.00 4.99
C GLU A 107 -8.41 16.87 3.78
N LEU A 108 -7.97 16.20 2.71
CA LEU A 108 -8.74 16.00 1.48
C LEU A 108 -9.62 14.75 1.52
N ASP A 109 -9.40 13.85 2.48
CA ASP A 109 -10.17 12.63 2.68
C ASP A 109 -11.21 12.84 3.80
N PRO A 110 -12.53 12.83 3.52
CA PRO A 110 -13.57 13.16 4.51
C PRO A 110 -13.57 12.25 5.74
N THR A 111 -13.31 10.95 5.55
CA THR A 111 -13.25 9.97 6.63
C THR A 111 -12.07 10.26 7.55
N THR A 112 -10.92 10.58 6.97
CA THR A 112 -9.69 10.95 7.70
C THR A 112 -9.86 12.27 8.42
N LEU A 113 -10.39 13.29 7.75
CA LEU A 113 -10.65 14.59 8.35
C LEU A 113 -11.56 14.48 9.58
N SER A 114 -12.65 13.72 9.47
CA SER A 114 -13.58 13.49 10.59
C SER A 114 -12.92 12.70 11.72
N HIS A 115 -12.07 11.73 11.39
CA HIS A 115 -11.28 10.99 12.37
C HIS A 115 -10.30 11.88 13.12
N ASP A 116 -9.53 12.70 12.40
CA ASP A 116 -8.50 13.58 12.96
C ASP A 116 -9.10 14.69 13.83
N GLN A 117 -10.26 15.25 13.43
CA GLN A 117 -11.02 16.19 14.27
C GLN A 117 -11.48 15.56 15.58
N ARG A 118 -11.94 14.30 15.53
CA ARG A 118 -12.42 13.58 16.72
C ARG A 118 -11.26 13.20 17.67
N THR A 119 -10.09 12.85 17.14
CA THR A 119 -8.93 12.45 17.94
C THR A 119 -8.02 13.62 18.34
N GLY A 120 -8.22 14.80 17.75
CA GLY A 120 -7.37 15.96 17.97
C GLY A 120 -5.97 15.80 17.37
N ARG A 121 -5.82 15.01 16.30
CA ARG A 121 -4.52 14.79 15.64
C ARG A 121 -4.01 16.12 15.05
N PRO A 122 -2.75 16.53 15.32
CA PRO A 122 -2.17 17.71 14.68
C PRO A 122 -2.09 17.57 13.16
N PRO A 123 -2.39 18.63 12.36
CA PRO A 123 -2.30 18.56 10.90
C PRO A 123 -0.89 18.31 10.33
N ARG A 124 0.15 18.74 11.06
CA ARG A 124 1.57 18.59 10.69
C ARG A 124 2.30 17.58 11.58
N TYR A 125 1.59 16.53 12.02
CA TYR A 125 2.10 15.55 12.98
C TYR A 125 3.43 14.92 12.57
N TRP A 126 3.58 14.48 11.32
CA TRP A 126 4.83 13.87 10.83
C TRP A 126 5.87 14.94 10.50
N ARG A 127 5.46 16.04 9.85
CA ARG A 127 6.38 17.11 9.45
C ARG A 127 7.07 17.82 10.62
N ASP A 128 6.37 17.98 11.74
CA ASP A 128 6.88 18.68 12.92
C ASP A 128 7.49 17.72 13.96
N MET A 129 7.51 16.42 13.68
CA MET A 129 8.16 15.40 14.50
C MET A 129 9.67 15.45 14.32
N ASP A 130 10.42 15.40 15.42
CA ASP A 130 11.87 15.29 15.40
C ASP A 130 12.34 13.86 15.08
N ASP A 131 13.60 13.75 14.65
CA ASP A 131 14.18 12.48 14.19
C ASP A 131 14.22 11.40 15.29
N GLU A 132 14.39 11.79 16.57
CA GLU A 132 14.45 10.84 17.69
C GLU A 132 13.07 10.24 17.95
N THR A 133 12.04 11.10 18.03
CA THR A 133 10.65 10.68 18.16
C THR A 133 10.22 9.82 16.96
N PHE A 134 10.65 10.18 15.74
CA PHE A 134 10.35 9.40 14.54
C PHE A 134 10.98 8.01 14.61
N ALA A 135 12.26 7.91 14.97
CA ALA A 135 12.95 6.63 15.12
C ALA A 135 12.27 5.74 16.17
N GLN A 136 11.84 6.33 17.29
CA GLN A 136 11.06 5.61 18.30
C GLN A 136 9.74 5.08 17.73
N LYS A 137 9.00 5.90 16.97
CA LYS A 137 7.75 5.47 16.33
C LYS A 137 7.94 4.32 15.35
N VAL A 138 9.01 4.36 14.56
CA VAL A 138 9.36 3.26 13.64
C VAL A 138 9.65 1.98 14.42
N HIS A 139 10.42 2.05 15.50
CA HIS A 139 10.71 0.90 16.35
C HIS A 139 9.44 0.32 17.00
N GLU A 140 8.62 1.16 17.63
CA GLU A 140 7.33 0.76 18.22
C GLU A 140 6.40 0.09 17.19
N HIS A 141 6.41 0.60 15.95
CA HIS A 141 5.62 0.02 14.87
C HIS A 141 6.15 -1.35 14.46
N GLN A 142 7.47 -1.50 14.34
CA GLN A 142 8.10 -2.78 14.02
C GLN A 142 7.82 -3.84 15.08
N ASP A 143 7.88 -3.48 16.36
CA ASP A 143 7.57 -4.39 17.47
C ASP A 143 6.11 -4.88 17.41
N LYS A 144 5.17 -3.98 17.11
CA LYS A 144 3.75 -4.34 16.93
C LYS A 144 3.57 -5.31 15.77
N LEU A 145 4.25 -5.07 14.64
CA LEU A 145 4.19 -5.96 13.48
C LEU A 145 4.76 -7.34 13.80
N ASN A 146 5.89 -7.41 14.49
CA ASN A 146 6.51 -8.67 14.88
C ASN A 146 5.63 -9.45 15.87
N ALA A 147 4.93 -8.76 16.78
CA ALA A 147 4.00 -9.38 17.70
C ALA A 147 2.72 -9.87 17.00
N PHE A 148 2.22 -9.13 16.00
CA PHE A 148 1.00 -9.47 15.26
C PHE A 148 1.22 -10.56 14.21
N TYR A 149 2.39 -10.55 13.56
CA TYR A 149 2.81 -11.53 12.57
C TYR A 149 3.94 -12.41 13.10
N PRO A 150 3.66 -13.36 14.01
CA PRO A 150 4.67 -14.27 14.50
C PRO A 150 5.24 -15.09 13.33
N GLY A 151 6.55 -15.31 13.38
CA GLY A 151 7.29 -16.15 12.42
C GLY A 151 7.09 -17.64 12.67
#